data_AF-A0A4Q3TQZ1-F1
#
_entry.id   AF-A0A4Q3TQZ1-F1
#
_cell.length_a   1.000
_cell.length_b   1.000
_cell.length_c   1.000
_cell.angle_alpha   90.00
_cell.angle_beta   90.00
_cell.angle_gamma   90.00
#
_symmetry.space_group_name_H-M   'P 1'
#
loop_
_entity.id
_entity.type
_entity.pdbx_description
1 polymer ?
#
loop_
_entity_poly.entity_id
_entity_poly.type
_entity_poly.pdbx_seq_one_letter_code
_entity_poly.pdbx_strand_id
1 'polypeptide(L)'
;MRIATVALVVKDYDEAIGFYCDRLGFDLIADTPLAPGKRWVLVAPAGGGARLLLAQAGDAEETSRIGNQTGGRVGFFLETQDFAADFARFTQNGVN
;
A
#
# COMPACT_ATOMS: atom_id res chain seq x y z
N MET A 1 -19.17 -12.02 5.88
CA MET A 1 -17.73 -12.31 5.76
C MET A 1 -17.16 -11.42 4.66
N ARG A 2 -16.01 -10.76 4.87
CA ARG A 2 -15.40 -9.82 3.90
C ARG A 2 -13.87 -9.95 3.89
N ILE A 3 -13.21 -9.56 2.80
CA ILE A 3 -11.74 -9.44 2.77
C ILE A 3 -11.34 -8.30 3.72
N ALA A 4 -10.51 -8.61 4.72
CA ALA A 4 -10.12 -7.65 5.76
C ALA A 4 -8.78 -6.96 5.47
N THR A 5 -7.82 -7.73 4.94
CA THR A 5 -6.45 -7.28 4.67
C THR A 5 -5.89 -8.05 3.49
N VAL A 6 -5.15 -7.39 2.61
CA VAL A 6 -4.44 -7.98 1.48
C VAL A 6 -2.95 -7.69 1.64
N ALA A 7 -2.10 -8.70 1.43
CA ALA A 7 -0.66 -8.51 1.46
C ALA A 7 -0.17 -7.88 0.15
N LEU A 8 0.74 -6.92 0.28
CA LEU A 8 1.43 -6.28 -0.84
C LEU A 8 2.93 -6.32 -0.59
N VAL A 9 3.66 -6.97 -1.50
CA VAL A 9 5.12 -7.00 -1.42
C VAL A 9 5.68 -5.63 -1.79
N VAL A 10 6.52 -5.08 -0.90
CA VAL A 10 7.16 -3.77 -1.05
C VAL A 10 8.68 -3.89 -0.94
N LYS A 11 9.40 -2.89 -1.44
CA LYS A 11 10.86 -2.86 -1.38
C LYS A 11 11.38 -2.49 0.01
N ASP A 12 10.74 -1.51 0.62
CA ASP A 12 11.13 -0.92 1.90
C ASP A 12 9.87 -0.41 2.62
N TYR A 13 9.82 -0.58 3.95
CA TYR A 13 8.65 -0.16 4.73
C TYR A 13 8.44 1.36 4.70
N ASP A 14 9.48 2.15 4.91
CA ASP A 14 9.34 3.60 5.08
C ASP A 14 9.05 4.27 3.73
N GLU A 15 9.68 3.79 2.64
CA GLU A 15 9.34 4.22 1.28
C GLU A 15 7.85 3.94 0.98
N ALA A 16 7.36 2.75 1.33
CA ALA A 16 5.97 2.38 1.08
C ALA A 16 4.99 3.15 1.99
N ILE A 17 5.31 3.34 3.27
CA ILE A 17 4.50 4.16 4.19
C ILE A 17 4.38 5.57 3.64
N GLY A 18 5.48 6.21 3.22
CA GLY A 18 5.43 7.55 2.66
C GLY A 18 4.61 7.63 1.37
N PHE A 19 4.69 6.61 0.50
CA PHE A 19 3.84 6.57 -0.69
C PHE A 19 2.35 6.46 -0.33
N TYR A 20 1.96 5.49 0.49
CA TYR A 20 0.54 5.25 0.80
C TYR A 20 -0.05 6.34 1.70
N CYS A 21 0.66 6.75 2.74
CA CYS A 21 0.15 7.70 3.71
C CYS A 21 0.29 9.13 3.21
N ASP A 22 1.49 9.56 2.81
CA ASP A 22 1.72 10.97 2.49
C ASP A 22 1.22 11.33 1.09
N ARG A 23 1.41 10.46 0.10
CA ARG A 23 1.01 10.75 -1.28
C ARG A 23 -0.44 10.39 -1.56
N LEU A 24 -0.87 9.18 -1.22
CA LEU A 24 -2.25 8.72 -1.44
C LEU A 24 -3.23 9.13 -0.32
N GLY A 25 -2.74 9.55 0.84
CA GLY A 25 -3.59 9.94 1.98
C GLY A 25 -4.28 8.76 2.66
N PHE A 26 -3.63 7.60 2.70
CA PHE A 26 -4.10 6.48 3.52
C PHE A 26 -3.74 6.71 4.98
N ASP A 27 -4.51 6.09 5.87
CA ASP A 27 -4.20 6.07 7.30
C ASP A 27 -3.21 4.95 7.62
N LEU A 28 -2.19 5.26 8.42
CA LEU A 28 -1.32 4.26 9.04
C LEU A 28 -2.04 3.63 10.23
N ILE A 29 -2.48 2.38 10.05
CA ILE A 29 -3.28 1.66 11.05
C ILE A 29 -2.41 0.97 12.09
N ALA A 30 -1.27 0.42 11.65
CA ALA A 30 -0.32 -0.23 12.52
C ALA A 30 1.08 -0.13 11.94
N ASP A 31 2.05 0.03 12.82
CA ASP A 31 3.47 -0.10 12.53
C ASP A 31 4.15 -0.64 13.78
N THR A 32 4.34 -1.96 13.82
CA THR A 32 4.79 -2.65 15.04
C THR A 32 5.93 -3.61 14.71
N PRO A 33 7.06 -3.56 15.44
CA PRO A 33 8.13 -4.55 15.27
C PRO A 33 7.62 -5.98 15.55
N LEU A 34 8.03 -6.94 14.72
CA LEU A 34 7.71 -8.37 14.91
C LEU A 34 8.93 -9.22 15.22
N ALA A 35 10.01 -9.00 14.47
CA ALA A 35 11.29 -9.70 14.58
C ALA A 35 12.40 -8.75 14.13
N PRO A 36 13.69 -9.07 14.33
CA PRO A 36 14.78 -8.22 13.84
C PRO A 36 14.60 -7.91 12.34
N GLY A 37 14.44 -6.63 12.00
CA GLY A 37 14.23 -6.15 10.63
C GLY A 37 12.82 -6.37 10.04
N LYS A 38 11.87 -6.97 10.78
CA LYS A 38 10.51 -7.23 10.29
C LYS A 38 9.47 -6.41 11.05
N ARG A 39 8.58 -5.74 10.32
CA ARG A 39 7.49 -4.92 10.87
C ARG A 39 6.14 -5.47 10.42
N TRP A 40 5.13 -5.29 11.27
CA TRP A 40 3.72 -5.41 10.93
C TRP A 40 3.20 -4.03 10.56
N VAL A 41 3.12 -3.75 9.26
CA VAL A 41 2.71 -2.43 8.74
C VAL A 41 1.38 -2.55 8.01
N LEU A 42 0.36 -1.87 8.53
CA LEU A 42 -0.98 -1.82 7.93
C LEU A 42 -1.32 -0.40 7.53
N VAL A 43 -1.78 -0.22 6.30
CA VAL A 43 -2.36 1.04 5.81
C VAL A 43 -3.78 0.83 5.30
N ALA A 44 -4.62 1.85 5.36
CA ALA A 44 -6.01 1.79 4.90
C ALA A 44 -6.43 3.06 4.17
N PRO A 45 -7.28 2.99 3.13
CA PRO A 45 -7.94 4.16 2.59
C PRO A 45 -8.77 4.88 3.68
N ALA A 46 -8.76 6.21 3.71
CA ALA A 46 -9.45 7.03 4.72
C ALA A 46 -10.99 6.81 4.75
N GLY A 47 -11.58 6.31 3.66
CA GLY A 47 -13.01 5.94 3.56
C GLY A 47 -13.34 4.53 4.05
N GLY A 48 -12.35 3.77 4.53
CA GLY A 48 -12.48 2.37 4.90
C GLY A 48 -12.33 1.40 3.71
N GLY A 49 -12.59 0.12 3.97
CA GLY A 49 -12.40 -0.96 3.01
C GLY A 49 -11.43 -2.04 3.51
N ALA A 50 -10.79 -2.74 2.58
CA ALA A 50 -9.72 -3.68 2.90
C ALA A 50 -8.41 -2.93 3.19
N ARG A 51 -7.64 -3.40 4.16
CA ARG A 51 -6.32 -2.85 4.50
C ARG A 51 -5.24 -3.46 3.60
N LEU A 52 -4.14 -2.75 3.40
CA LEU A 52 -2.93 -3.31 2.84
C LEU A 52 -1.94 -3.64 3.95
N LEU A 53 -1.45 -4.88 3.96
CA LEU A 53 -0.26 -5.27 4.72
C LEU A 53 0.96 -5.06 3.84
N LEU A 54 1.78 -4.08 4.19
CA LEU A 54 3.03 -3.83 3.49
C LEU A 54 4.04 -4.88 3.96
N ALA A 55 4.40 -5.80 3.07
CA ALA A 55 5.32 -6.90 3.34
C ALA A 55 6.64 -6.62 2.63
N GLN A 56 7.66 -6.17 3.37
CA GLN A 56 8.98 -5.93 2.78
C GLN A 56 9.59 -7.25 2.28
N ALA A 57 10.03 -7.28 1.02
CA ALA A 57 10.65 -8.43 0.41
C ALA A 57 11.90 -8.87 1.19
N GLY A 58 12.00 -10.16 1.48
CA GLY A 58 13.10 -10.79 2.20
C GLY A 58 14.12 -11.51 1.30
N ASP A 59 13.75 -11.81 0.06
CA ASP A 59 14.61 -12.52 -0.88
C ASP A 59 14.45 -12.05 -2.34
N ALA A 60 15.23 -12.66 -3.23
CA ALA A 60 15.24 -12.33 -4.65
C ALA A 60 13.93 -12.72 -5.36
N GLU A 61 13.25 -13.78 -4.90
CA GLU A 61 11.98 -14.18 -5.51
C GLU A 61 10.90 -13.15 -5.17
N GLU A 62 10.73 -12.78 -3.91
CA GLU A 62 9.79 -11.76 -3.48
C GLU A 62 10.08 -10.40 -4.13
N THR A 63 11.35 -10.01 -4.19
CA THR A 63 11.79 -8.78 -4.87
C THR A 63 11.36 -8.78 -6.34
N SER A 64 11.42 -9.92 -7.03
CA SER A 64 10.99 -10.05 -8.44
C SER A 64 9.48 -9.86 -8.64
N ARG A 65 8.68 -9.91 -7.57
CA ARG A 65 7.21 -9.74 -7.64
C ARG A 65 6.75 -8.32 -7.38
N ILE A 66 7.63 -7.41 -6.94
CA ILE A 66 7.27 -6.01 -6.69
C ILE A 66 6.76 -5.38 -7.99
N GLY A 67 5.50 -4.92 -7.97
CA GLY A 67 4.81 -4.35 -9.13
C GLY A 67 4.16 -5.39 -10.07
N ASN A 68 4.35 -6.68 -9.83
CA ASN A 68 3.80 -7.78 -10.64
C ASN A 68 3.09 -8.84 -9.77
N GLN A 69 2.53 -8.44 -8.64
CA GLN A 69 1.91 -9.34 -7.65
C GLN A 69 0.68 -10.08 -8.20
N THR A 70 0.08 -9.56 -9.27
CA THR A 70 -1.13 -10.07 -9.93
C THR A 70 -0.87 -10.56 -11.36
N GLY A 71 0.39 -10.77 -11.73
CA GLY A 71 0.75 -11.31 -13.06
C GLY A 71 0.39 -10.36 -14.21
N GLY A 72 0.66 -9.06 -14.05
CA GLY A 72 0.49 -8.03 -15.08
C GLY A 72 -0.94 -7.50 -15.23
N ARG A 73 -1.85 -7.86 -14.32
CA ARG A 73 -3.23 -7.35 -14.27
C ARG A 73 -3.37 -6.27 -13.20
N VAL A 74 -4.33 -5.36 -13.37
CA VAL A 74 -4.70 -4.41 -12.29
C VAL A 74 -5.13 -5.20 -11.05
N GLY A 75 -4.48 -4.93 -9.90
CA GLY A 75 -4.71 -5.66 -8.67
C GLY A 75 -5.70 -5.01 -7.71
N PHE A 76 -5.73 -3.68 -7.64
CA PHE A 76 -6.57 -2.93 -6.72
C PHE A 76 -7.33 -1.83 -7.43
N PHE A 77 -8.56 -1.59 -6.97
CA PHE A 77 -9.42 -0.52 -7.43
C PHE A 77 -9.78 0.32 -6.21
N LEU A 78 -9.56 1.63 -6.29
CA LEU A 78 -9.99 2.59 -5.29
C LEU A 78 -11.24 3.29 -5.81
N GLU A 79 -12.28 3.29 -4.99
CA GLU A 79 -13.48 4.08 -5.24
C GLU A 79 -13.30 5.47 -4.64
N THR A 80 -13.72 6.49 -5.38
CA THR A 80 -13.68 7.88 -4.96
C THR A 80 -15.02 8.54 -5.25
N GLN A 81 -15.36 9.54 -4.44
CA GLN A 81 -16.53 10.38 -4.61
C GLN A 81 -16.25 11.61 -5.50
N ASP A 82 -14.98 12.01 -5.64
CA ASP A 82 -14.55 13.14 -6.47
C ASP A 82 -13.21 12.82 -7.13
N PHE A 83 -13.31 12.26 -8.33
CA PHE A 83 -12.15 11.90 -9.13
C PHE A 83 -11.25 13.10 -9.46
N ALA A 84 -11.83 14.27 -9.73
CA ALA A 84 -11.04 15.44 -10.15
C ALA A 84 -10.19 15.96 -8.99
N ALA A 85 -10.77 16.02 -7.78
CA ALA A 85 -10.05 16.43 -6.59
C ALA A 85 -8.96 15.42 -6.21
N ASP A 86 -9.25 14.12 -6.20
CA ASP A 86 -8.27 13.09 -5.86
C ASP A 86 -7.15 12.98 -6.89
N PHE A 87 -7.48 13.06 -8.18
CA PHE A 87 -6.48 13.08 -9.24
C PHE A 87 -5.54 14.28 -9.10
N ALA A 88 -6.07 15.49 -8.88
CA ALA A 88 -5.24 16.67 -8.68
C ALA A 88 -4.33 16.54 -7.45
N ARG A 89 -4.83 16.01 -6.34
CA ARG A 89 -4.05 15.75 -5.12
C ARG A 89 -2.93 14.73 -5.39
N PHE A 90 -3.23 13.63 -6.05
CA PHE A 90 -2.25 12.60 -6.39
C PHE A 90 -1.15 13.15 -7.31
N THR A 91 -1.53 13.88 -8.36
CA THR A 91 -0.57 14.51 -9.27
C THR A 91 0.32 15.53 -8.55
N GLN A 92 -0.24 16.39 -7.70
CA GLN A 92 0.54 17.35 -6.90
C GLN A 92 1.52 16.66 -5.93
N ASN A 93 1.16 15.47 -5.45
CA ASN A 93 2.00 14.64 -4.59
C ASN A 93 2.96 13.72 -5.38
N GLY A 94 3.10 13.91 -6.69
CA GLY A 94 4.05 13.16 -7.52
C GLY A 94 3.67 11.70 -7.78
N VAL A 95 2.37 11.39 -7.74
CA VAL A 95 1.84 10.11 -8.24
C VAL A 95 1.65 10.27 -9.76
N ASN A 96 2.33 9.43 -10.53
CA ASN A 96 2.40 9.47 -11.99
C ASN A 96 1.56 8.37 -12.63
#